data_AF-A0A3C1FHP2-F1
#
_entry.id   AF-A0A3C1FHP2-F1
#
_cell.length_a   1.000
_cell.length_b   1.000
_cell.length_c   1.000
_cell.angle_alpha   90.00
_cell.angle_beta   90.00
_cell.angle_gamma   90.00
#
_symmetry.space_group_name_H-M   'P 1'
#
loop_
_entity.id
_entity.type
_entity.pdbx_description
1 polymer ?
#
loop_
_entity_poly.entity_id
_entity_poly.type
_entity_poly.pdbx_seq_one_letter_code
_entity_poly.pdbx_strand_id
1 'polypeptide(L)'
;MKIRLERDVLAEAVQWAARSLPTRPSVPILAGLLVKATGSEVVMSSFDYETSAQITVPATVSDEGVALVSGRLLADIARSLPNKTVEISSDELRMELVCGSARFTLQTLPVDDYPALPSMPEATGVIASEDFARAVSQVVVAAGRDELLPVFTGVRMEIENDALSLLATDRYRMALKELDWTPRSSAEGAALVPARVLAETAKSMTAGEQITLSLSSTDAGDGLIGFEGTGPAGMRQITTRLLDGEFPKVRHLMNVQPTVTVRANTA
;
A
#
# COMPACT_ATOMS: atom_id res chain seq x y z
N MET A 1 -0.90 -1.06 -26.96
CA MET A 1 -0.03 -0.34 -26.02
C MET A 1 1.43 -0.57 -26.38
N LYS A 2 2.27 0.46 -26.35
CA LYS A 2 3.73 0.37 -26.57
C LYS A 2 4.47 1.38 -25.70
N ILE A 3 5.33 0.88 -24.81
CA ILE A 3 6.06 1.68 -23.82
C ILE A 3 7.54 1.30 -23.76
N ARG A 4 8.36 2.26 -23.33
CA ARG A 4 9.80 2.07 -23.11
C ARG A 4 10.24 2.73 -21.81
N LEU A 5 10.96 2.00 -20.97
CA LEU A 5 11.46 2.45 -19.67
C LEU A 5 12.71 1.68 -19.24
N GLU A 6 13.48 2.26 -18.33
CA GLU A 6 14.68 1.63 -17.79
C GLU A 6 14.34 0.38 -16.96
N ARG A 7 15.20 -0.65 -17.03
CA ARG A 7 14.95 -1.94 -16.37
C ARG A 7 14.81 -1.80 -14.86
N ASP A 8 15.62 -0.95 -14.22
CA ASP A 8 15.54 -0.74 -12.77
C ASP A 8 14.20 -0.11 -12.36
N VAL A 9 13.68 0.84 -13.15
CA VAL A 9 12.37 1.47 -12.93
C VAL A 9 11.25 0.44 -13.09
N LEU A 10 11.27 -0.36 -14.16
CA LEU A 10 10.29 -1.44 -14.38
C LEU A 10 10.32 -2.47 -13.25
N ALA A 11 11.51 -2.95 -12.90
CA ALA A 11 11.69 -3.98 -11.90
C ALA A 11 11.22 -3.51 -10.52
N GLU A 12 11.53 -2.27 -10.14
CA GLU A 12 11.02 -1.68 -8.91
C GLU A 12 9.49 -1.61 -8.93
N ALA A 13 8.91 -1.04 -10.00
CA ALA A 13 7.48 -0.75 -10.05
C ALA A 13 6.64 -2.02 -10.01
N VAL A 14 7.01 -3.01 -10.84
CA VAL A 14 6.33 -4.29 -10.89
C VAL A 14 6.49 -5.04 -9.57
N GLN A 15 7.68 -5.05 -8.96
CA GLN A 15 7.88 -5.74 -7.69
C GLN A 15 7.09 -5.09 -6.55
N TRP A 16 7.03 -3.76 -6.53
CA TRP A 16 6.28 -3.03 -5.51
C TRP A 16 4.78 -3.26 -5.65
N ALA A 17 4.23 -3.18 -6.87
CA ALA A 17 2.80 -3.42 -7.08
C ALA A 17 2.43 -4.90 -6.89
N ALA A 18 3.24 -5.84 -7.41
CA ALA A 18 2.97 -7.27 -7.33
C ALA A 18 3.02 -7.85 -5.90
N ARG A 19 3.66 -7.17 -4.94
CA ARG A 19 3.73 -7.64 -3.54
C ARG A 19 2.37 -7.61 -2.83
N SER A 20 1.48 -6.72 -3.27
CA SER A 20 0.11 -6.59 -2.74
C SER A 20 -0.84 -7.60 -3.38
N LEU A 21 -0.38 -8.41 -4.33
CA LEU A 21 -1.20 -9.46 -4.92
C LEU A 21 -1.43 -10.60 -3.91
N PRO A 22 -2.68 -11.11 -3.82
CA PRO A 22 -3.02 -12.17 -2.90
C PRO A 22 -2.30 -13.45 -3.27
N THR A 23 -1.82 -14.18 -2.25
CA THR A 23 -1.06 -15.42 -2.52
C THR A 23 -1.90 -16.53 -3.13
N ARG A 24 -3.17 -16.56 -2.72
CA ARG A 24 -4.25 -17.43 -3.18
C ARG A 24 -5.45 -16.51 -3.47
N PRO A 25 -5.57 -15.95 -4.69
CA PRO A 25 -6.68 -15.08 -5.04
C PRO A 25 -8.01 -15.85 -4.97
N SER A 26 -9.08 -15.15 -4.58
CA SER A 26 -10.45 -15.70 -4.60
C SER A 26 -10.90 -16.02 -6.02
N VAL A 27 -10.51 -15.19 -6.99
CA VAL A 27 -10.74 -15.39 -8.43
C VAL A 27 -9.43 -15.19 -9.22
N PRO A 28 -9.12 -16.03 -10.23
CA PRO A 28 -7.82 -16.00 -10.91
C PRO A 28 -7.42 -14.64 -11.51
N ILE A 29 -8.39 -13.83 -11.94
CA ILE A 29 -8.15 -12.52 -12.56
C ILE A 29 -7.41 -11.55 -11.61
N LEU A 30 -7.58 -11.70 -10.29
CA LEU A 30 -6.89 -10.89 -9.26
C LEU A 30 -5.42 -11.25 -9.07
N ALA A 31 -4.91 -12.30 -9.73
CA ALA A 31 -3.46 -12.50 -9.85
C ALA A 31 -2.83 -11.57 -10.91
N GLY A 32 -3.67 -10.82 -11.64
CA GLY A 32 -3.27 -9.89 -12.67
C GLY A 32 -2.67 -8.61 -12.11
N LEU A 33 -1.67 -8.07 -12.81
CA LEU A 33 -1.18 -6.71 -12.65
C LEU A 33 -1.67 -5.90 -13.84
N LEU A 34 -2.46 -4.88 -13.56
CA LEU A 34 -2.99 -3.96 -14.56
C LEU A 34 -1.89 -2.96 -14.94
N VAL A 35 -1.56 -2.87 -16.23
CA VAL A 35 -0.58 -1.94 -16.77
C VAL A 35 -1.31 -0.98 -17.69
N LYS A 36 -1.33 0.30 -17.32
CA LYS A 36 -1.97 1.37 -18.09
C LYS A 36 -0.93 2.39 -18.51
N ALA A 37 -0.80 2.63 -19.80
CA ALA A 37 0.07 3.64 -20.37
C ALA A 37 -0.75 4.83 -20.87
N THR A 38 -0.42 6.04 -20.42
CA THR A 38 -1.11 7.28 -20.80
C THR A 38 -0.14 8.45 -20.74
N GLY A 39 -0.12 9.29 -21.78
CA GLY A 39 0.76 10.45 -21.86
C GLY A 39 2.25 10.09 -21.75
N SER A 40 2.92 10.52 -20.68
CA SER A 40 4.35 10.24 -20.43
C SER A 40 4.58 9.29 -19.25
N GLU A 41 3.55 8.55 -18.86
CA GLU A 41 3.56 7.75 -17.63
C GLU A 41 2.95 6.36 -17.85
N VAL A 42 3.40 5.42 -17.01
CA VAL A 42 2.82 4.09 -16.90
C VAL A 42 2.41 3.88 -15.45
N VAL A 43 1.18 3.42 -15.30
CA VAL A 43 0.56 3.06 -14.04
C VAL A 43 0.50 1.55 -13.95
N MET A 44 1.04 0.98 -12.89
CA MET A 44 0.94 -0.44 -12.58
C MET A 44 0.13 -0.64 -11.30
N SER A 45 -0.93 -1.45 -11.39
CA SER A 45 -1.89 -1.60 -10.30
C SER A 45 -2.24 -3.04 -10.00
N SER A 46 -2.44 -3.33 -8.71
CA SER A 46 -2.95 -4.60 -8.18
C SER A 46 -4.14 -4.32 -7.26
N PHE A 47 -5.09 -5.26 -7.18
CA PHE A 47 -6.27 -5.14 -6.34
C PHE A 47 -6.78 -6.52 -5.92
N ASP A 48 -7.28 -6.66 -4.70
CA ASP A 48 -7.83 -7.91 -4.17
C ASP A 48 -9.21 -7.77 -3.51
N TYR A 49 -9.93 -6.70 -3.83
CA TYR A 49 -11.18 -6.22 -3.19
C TYR A 49 -11.02 -5.54 -1.82
N GLU A 50 -9.91 -5.75 -1.12
CA GLU A 50 -9.66 -5.10 0.17
C GLU A 50 -8.58 -4.03 0.06
N THR A 51 -7.47 -4.37 -0.57
CA THR A 51 -6.29 -3.53 -0.76
C THR A 51 -6.03 -3.30 -2.24
N SER A 52 -5.87 -2.05 -2.63
CA SER A 52 -5.31 -1.67 -3.92
C SER A 52 -3.92 -1.08 -3.74
N ALA A 53 -3.03 -1.36 -4.69
CA ALA A 53 -1.73 -0.72 -4.77
C ALA A 53 -1.50 -0.26 -6.19
N GLN A 54 -1.04 0.96 -6.35
CA GLN A 54 -0.81 1.63 -7.61
C GLN A 54 0.53 2.36 -7.57
N ILE A 55 1.35 2.16 -8.59
CA ILE A 55 2.58 2.93 -8.79
C ILE A 55 2.56 3.60 -10.15
N THR A 56 2.88 4.88 -10.17
CA THR A 56 3.00 5.70 -11.38
C THR A 56 4.48 5.99 -11.61
N VAL A 57 4.98 5.58 -12.78
CA VAL A 57 6.39 5.78 -13.17
C VAL A 57 6.50 6.49 -14.52
N PRO A 58 7.53 7.32 -14.72
CA PRO A 58 7.78 7.95 -16.01
C PRO A 58 8.19 6.89 -17.05
N ALA A 59 7.63 7.00 -18.25
CA ALA A 59 7.97 6.12 -19.37
C ALA A 59 7.78 6.84 -20.70
N THR A 60 8.50 6.39 -21.74
CA THR A 60 8.21 6.82 -23.11
C THR A 60 7.04 5.98 -23.62
N VAL A 61 5.87 6.59 -23.79
CA VAL A 61 4.69 5.95 -24.36
C VAL A 61 4.60 6.30 -25.84
N SER A 62 4.69 5.30 -26.71
CA SER A 62 4.47 5.48 -28.16
C SER A 62 3.03 5.21 -28.54
N ASP A 63 2.42 4.18 -27.93
CA ASP A 63 1.01 3.86 -28.10
C ASP A 63 0.38 3.67 -26.72
N GLU A 64 -0.63 4.48 -26.41
CA GLU A 64 -1.40 4.33 -25.17
C GLU A 64 -2.15 2.98 -25.14
N GLY A 65 -2.62 2.61 -23.96
CA GLY A 65 -3.50 1.47 -23.80
C GLY A 65 -3.39 0.82 -22.43
N VAL A 66 -4.12 -0.28 -22.29
CA VAL A 66 -4.22 -1.04 -21.04
C VAL A 66 -3.98 -2.50 -21.35
N ALA A 67 -3.25 -3.18 -20.48
CA ALA A 67 -3.05 -4.61 -20.53
C ALA A 67 -3.09 -5.19 -19.12
N LEU A 68 -3.63 -6.38 -18.97
CA LEU A 68 -3.62 -7.12 -17.72
C LEU A 68 -2.80 -8.39 -17.95
N VAL A 69 -1.81 -8.66 -17.09
CA VAL A 69 -0.92 -9.84 -17.20
C VAL A 69 -0.67 -10.44 -15.84
N SER A 70 -0.17 -11.67 -15.76
CA SER A 70 0.22 -12.27 -14.48
C SER A 70 1.30 -11.41 -13.78
N GLY A 71 0.95 -10.81 -12.64
CA GLY A 71 1.83 -9.87 -11.95
C GLY A 71 3.09 -10.51 -11.38
N ARG A 72 2.96 -11.72 -10.83
CA ARG A 72 4.11 -12.51 -10.32
C ARG A 72 5.09 -12.85 -11.43
N LEU A 73 4.58 -13.34 -12.55
CA LEU A 73 5.42 -13.71 -13.69
C LEU A 73 6.12 -12.49 -14.28
N LEU A 74 5.41 -11.36 -14.41
CA LEU A 74 6.01 -10.10 -14.84
C LEU A 74 7.09 -9.62 -13.85
N ALA A 75 6.88 -9.75 -12.55
CA ALA A 75 7.85 -9.38 -11.52
C ALA A 75 9.13 -10.21 -11.60
N ASP A 76 8.99 -11.52 -11.78
CA ASP A 76 10.14 -12.43 -11.91
C ASP A 76 10.91 -12.18 -13.21
N ILE A 77 10.20 -11.93 -14.32
CA ILE A 77 10.83 -11.53 -15.59
C ILE A 77 11.59 -10.23 -15.40
N ALA A 78 10.95 -9.17 -14.90
CA ALA A 78 11.57 -7.85 -14.75
C ALA A 78 12.83 -7.89 -13.87
N ARG A 79 12.85 -8.73 -12.83
CA ARG A 79 14.03 -8.96 -11.98
C ARG A 79 15.18 -9.64 -12.72
N SER A 80 14.88 -10.52 -13.67
CA SER A 80 15.86 -11.31 -14.42
C SER A 80 16.44 -10.60 -15.66
N LEU A 81 15.86 -9.46 -16.05
CA LEU A 81 16.29 -8.73 -17.26
C LEU A 81 17.68 -8.11 -17.09
N PRO A 82 18.47 -8.01 -18.19
CA PRO A 82 19.76 -7.32 -18.16
C PRO A 82 19.58 -5.82 -17.90
N ASN A 83 20.65 -5.13 -17.48
CA ASN A 83 20.60 -3.69 -17.22
C ASN A 83 20.61 -2.85 -18.51
N LYS A 84 19.50 -2.89 -19.25
CA LYS A 84 19.27 -2.15 -20.50
C LYS A 84 17.83 -1.65 -20.52
N THR A 85 17.52 -0.67 -21.36
CA THR A 85 16.15 -0.24 -21.55
C THR A 85 15.24 -1.41 -21.98
N VAL A 86 14.02 -1.44 -21.44
CA VAL A 86 13.00 -2.44 -21.73
C VAL A 86 11.94 -1.83 -22.64
N GLU A 87 11.62 -2.52 -23.72
CA GLU A 87 10.50 -2.20 -24.60
C GLU A 87 9.38 -3.19 -24.34
N ILE A 88 8.17 -2.69 -24.09
CA ILE A 88 6.97 -3.50 -23.88
C ILE A 88 5.95 -3.12 -24.93
N SER A 89 5.43 -4.10 -25.65
CA SER A 89 4.31 -3.95 -26.58
C SER A 89 3.22 -4.94 -26.24
N SER A 90 1.97 -4.50 -26.21
CA SER A 90 0.82 -5.36 -25.93
C SER A 90 -0.27 -5.16 -26.97
N ASP A 91 -0.79 -6.29 -27.44
CA ASP A 91 -2.07 -6.42 -28.12
C ASP A 91 -3.12 -7.00 -27.15
N GLU A 92 -4.28 -7.43 -27.65
CA GLU A 92 -5.37 -7.99 -26.85
C GLU A 92 -5.07 -9.38 -26.25
N LEU A 93 -4.16 -10.15 -26.86
CA LEU A 93 -3.89 -11.57 -26.53
C LEU A 93 -2.54 -11.77 -25.83
N ARG A 94 -1.57 -10.88 -26.07
CA ARG A 94 -0.23 -11.01 -25.54
C ARG A 94 0.46 -9.68 -25.28
N MET A 95 1.35 -9.72 -24.29
CA MET A 95 2.32 -8.69 -23.98
C MET A 95 3.72 -9.23 -24.27
N GLU A 96 4.44 -8.56 -25.15
CA GLU A 96 5.83 -8.84 -25.47
C GLU A 96 6.76 -7.88 -24.72
N LEU A 97 7.82 -8.42 -24.11
CA LEU A 97 8.87 -7.66 -23.45
C LEU A 97 10.21 -7.95 -24.13
N VAL A 98 10.91 -6.89 -24.55
CA VAL A 98 12.20 -6.98 -25.21
C VAL A 98 13.23 -6.15 -24.44
N CYS A 99 14.35 -6.78 -24.08
CA CYS A 99 15.46 -6.11 -23.39
C CYS A 99 16.80 -6.64 -23.94
N GLY A 100 17.37 -5.90 -24.90
CA GLY A 100 18.54 -6.36 -25.64
C GLY A 100 18.24 -7.66 -26.42
N SER A 101 18.95 -8.75 -26.10
CA SER A 101 18.73 -10.07 -26.72
C SER A 101 17.64 -10.89 -26.03
N ALA A 102 17.17 -10.48 -24.84
CA ALA A 102 16.12 -11.18 -24.12
C ALA A 102 14.75 -10.79 -24.69
N ARG A 103 13.90 -11.80 -24.91
CA ARG A 103 12.52 -11.64 -25.39
C ARG A 103 11.60 -12.56 -24.60
N PHE A 104 10.52 -12.00 -24.07
CA PHE A 104 9.49 -12.72 -23.34
C PHE A 104 8.13 -12.39 -23.95
N THR A 105 7.22 -13.37 -23.92
CA THR A 105 5.83 -13.19 -24.31
C THR A 105 4.94 -13.71 -23.20
N LEU A 106 4.07 -12.84 -22.69
CA LEU A 106 3.07 -13.13 -21.68
C LEU A 106 1.70 -13.16 -22.34
N GLN A 107 0.84 -14.07 -21.91
CA GLN A 107 -0.58 -14.01 -22.25
C GLN A 107 -1.24 -12.89 -21.45
N THR A 108 -2.03 -12.07 -22.13
CA THR A 108 -2.89 -11.08 -21.45
C THR A 108 -4.12 -11.76 -20.89
N LEU A 109 -4.72 -11.09 -19.92
CA LEU A 109 -5.98 -11.46 -19.31
C LEU A 109 -7.05 -10.43 -19.75
N PRO A 110 -8.34 -10.80 -19.76
CA PRO A 110 -9.41 -9.87 -20.12
C PRO A 110 -9.45 -8.67 -19.15
N VAL A 111 -9.17 -7.47 -19.67
CA VAL A 111 -9.15 -6.25 -18.86
C VAL A 111 -10.54 -5.90 -18.34
N ASP A 112 -11.58 -6.16 -19.13
CA ASP A 112 -12.98 -5.85 -18.78
C ASP A 112 -13.50 -6.67 -17.58
N ASP A 113 -12.88 -7.82 -17.31
CA ASP A 113 -13.20 -8.68 -16.15
C ASP A 113 -12.48 -8.21 -14.87
N TYR A 114 -11.52 -7.29 -14.99
CA TYR A 114 -10.78 -6.78 -13.84
C TYR A 114 -11.59 -5.71 -13.13
N PRO A 115 -11.82 -5.84 -11.81
CA PRO A 115 -12.61 -4.88 -11.08
C PRO A 115 -11.97 -3.48 -11.10
N ALA A 116 -12.84 -2.46 -11.15
CA ALA A 116 -12.41 -1.08 -11.01
C ALA A 116 -11.74 -0.87 -9.65
N LEU A 117 -10.62 -0.16 -9.64
CA LEU A 117 -9.93 0.21 -8.40
C LEU A 117 -10.76 1.26 -7.64
N PRO A 118 -10.78 1.22 -6.31
CA PRO A 118 -11.38 2.27 -5.51
C PRO A 118 -10.64 3.60 -5.72
N SER A 119 -11.40 4.71 -5.69
CA SER A 119 -10.82 6.05 -5.74
C SER A 119 -10.15 6.40 -4.41
N MET A 120 -8.98 7.03 -4.48
CA MET A 120 -8.30 7.59 -3.31
C MET A 120 -9.19 8.63 -2.60
N PRO A 121 -9.40 8.55 -1.27
CA PRO A 121 -10.12 9.59 -0.53
C PRO A 121 -9.36 10.92 -0.54
N GLU A 122 -10.05 11.98 -0.11
CA GLU A 122 -9.38 13.27 0.10
C GLU A 122 -8.30 13.19 1.17
N ALA A 123 -7.19 13.88 0.92
CA ALA A 123 -6.07 13.92 1.84
C ALA A 123 -6.43 14.63 3.15
N THR A 124 -6.16 13.97 4.26
CA THR A 124 -6.44 14.45 5.62
C THR A 124 -5.21 15.15 6.22
N GLY A 125 -4.00 14.70 5.89
CA GLY A 125 -2.77 15.29 6.41
C GLY A 125 -1.51 14.58 5.89
N VAL A 126 -0.35 15.06 6.34
CA VAL A 126 0.96 14.50 5.98
C VAL A 126 1.79 14.20 7.23
N ILE A 127 2.61 13.16 7.16
CA ILE A 127 3.53 12.76 8.22
C ILE A 127 4.90 12.40 7.63
N ALA A 128 5.98 12.62 8.38
CA ALA A 128 7.31 12.17 7.97
C ALA A 128 7.33 10.64 7.82
N SER A 129 7.88 10.16 6.70
CA SER A 129 7.82 8.75 6.33
C SER A 129 8.53 7.84 7.33
N GLU A 130 9.70 8.27 7.83
CA GLU A 130 10.49 7.55 8.81
C GLU A 130 9.79 7.47 10.17
N ASP A 131 9.17 8.57 10.61
CA ASP A 131 8.42 8.61 11.86
C ASP A 131 7.21 7.69 11.81
N PHE A 132 6.48 7.72 10.71
CA PHE A 132 5.36 6.82 10.47
C PHE A 132 5.81 5.35 10.46
N ALA A 133 6.85 5.01 9.71
CA ALA A 133 7.39 3.65 9.65
C ALA A 133 7.85 3.13 11.02
N ARG A 134 8.56 3.97 11.78
CA ARG A 134 9.01 3.66 13.14
C ARG A 134 7.83 3.44 14.07
N ALA A 135 6.85 4.33 14.06
CA ALA A 135 5.68 4.24 14.93
C ALA A 135 4.83 3.01 14.63
N VAL A 136 4.56 2.75 13.36
CA VAL A 136 3.85 1.55 12.91
C VAL A 136 4.59 0.30 13.39
N SER A 137 5.93 0.22 13.21
CA SER A 137 6.72 -0.94 13.66
C SER A 137 6.65 -1.20 15.17
N GLN A 138 6.50 -0.14 15.98
CA GLN A 138 6.37 -0.23 17.44
C GLN A 138 4.97 -0.70 17.88
N VAL A 139 3.94 -0.39 17.10
CA VAL A 139 2.54 -0.64 17.48
C VAL A 139 2.00 -1.95 16.90
N VAL A 140 2.27 -2.26 15.63
CA VAL A 140 1.70 -3.44 14.94
C VAL A 140 2.06 -4.77 15.59
N VAL A 141 3.17 -4.81 16.34
CA VAL A 141 3.57 -6.01 17.10
C VAL A 141 2.54 -6.37 18.15
N ALA A 142 1.74 -5.44 18.67
CA ALA A 142 0.69 -5.68 19.66
C ALA A 142 -0.66 -6.06 19.05
N ALA A 143 -0.81 -6.03 17.72
CA ALA A 143 -2.04 -6.47 17.06
C ALA A 143 -2.19 -8.01 17.12
N GLY A 144 -3.42 -8.45 17.26
CA GLY A 144 -3.81 -9.85 17.19
C GLY A 144 -3.62 -10.43 15.77
N ARG A 145 -3.59 -11.76 15.69
CA ARG A 145 -3.51 -12.53 14.44
C ARG A 145 -4.68 -13.47 14.24
N ASP A 146 -5.64 -13.44 15.18
CA ASP A 146 -6.82 -14.29 15.17
C ASP A 146 -7.91 -13.64 14.32
N GLU A 147 -8.14 -14.18 13.14
CA GLU A 147 -9.16 -13.71 12.20
C GLU A 147 -10.60 -13.89 12.73
N LEU A 148 -10.81 -14.73 13.76
CA LEU A 148 -12.11 -14.85 14.43
C LEU A 148 -12.47 -13.62 15.28
N LEU A 149 -11.47 -12.76 15.57
CA LEU A 149 -11.66 -11.51 16.28
C LEU A 149 -11.06 -10.34 15.47
N PRO A 150 -11.69 -9.95 14.33
CA PRO A 150 -11.13 -8.98 13.39
C PRO A 150 -10.73 -7.65 14.01
N VAL A 151 -11.48 -7.17 15.01
CA VAL A 151 -11.19 -5.89 15.67
C VAL A 151 -9.77 -5.85 16.27
N PHE A 152 -9.24 -6.97 16.73
CA PHE A 152 -7.88 -7.05 17.29
C PHE A 152 -6.79 -7.21 16.23
N THR A 153 -7.13 -7.54 14.98
CA THR A 153 -6.15 -7.61 13.89
C THR A 153 -5.85 -6.23 13.29
N GLY A 154 -6.57 -5.20 13.74
CA GLY A 154 -6.39 -3.82 13.34
C GLY A 154 -5.45 -3.02 14.25
N VAL A 155 -4.95 -1.92 13.69
CA VAL A 155 -4.41 -0.79 14.45
C VAL A 155 -5.42 0.35 14.38
N ARG A 156 -5.88 0.80 15.55
CA ARG A 156 -6.71 1.98 15.67
C ARG A 156 -5.84 3.21 15.49
N MET A 157 -6.14 3.98 14.46
CA MET A 157 -5.52 5.26 14.16
C MET A 157 -6.50 6.35 14.55
N GLU A 158 -6.12 7.23 15.48
CA GLU A 158 -6.93 8.37 15.91
C GLU A 158 -6.22 9.68 15.59
N ILE A 159 -6.98 10.61 15.04
CA ILE A 159 -6.55 11.95 14.68
C ILE A 159 -7.25 12.90 15.65
N GLU A 160 -6.46 13.69 16.36
CA GLU A 160 -6.92 14.77 17.24
C GLU A 160 -6.06 16.01 16.95
N ASN A 161 -6.55 16.89 16.08
CA ASN A 161 -5.82 18.09 15.65
C ASN A 161 -4.43 17.76 15.07
N ASP A 162 -3.37 18.20 15.73
CA ASP A 162 -1.96 18.02 15.38
C ASP A 162 -1.35 16.73 15.94
N ALA A 163 -2.15 15.89 16.60
CA ALA A 163 -1.73 14.58 17.10
C ALA A 163 -2.34 13.43 16.28
N LEU A 164 -1.47 12.52 15.85
CA LEU A 164 -1.83 11.21 15.31
C LEU A 164 -1.45 10.13 16.32
N SER A 165 -2.41 9.31 16.74
CA SER A 165 -2.15 8.20 17.66
C SER A 165 -2.45 6.85 17.02
N LEU A 166 -1.55 5.89 17.25
CA LEU A 166 -1.65 4.51 16.80
C LEU A 166 -1.78 3.59 18.02
N LEU A 167 -2.84 2.80 18.07
CA LEU A 167 -3.15 1.91 19.17
C LEU A 167 -3.47 0.50 18.67
N ALA A 168 -2.79 -0.51 19.22
CA ALA A 168 -3.08 -1.91 18.93
C ALA A 168 -3.05 -2.75 20.22
N THR A 169 -3.86 -3.81 20.24
CA THR A 169 -3.91 -4.79 21.33
C THR A 169 -4.38 -6.16 20.83
N ASP A 170 -3.90 -7.21 21.49
CA ASP A 170 -4.31 -8.61 21.27
C ASP A 170 -5.04 -9.18 22.50
N ARG A 171 -5.54 -8.30 23.39
CA ARG A 171 -6.10 -8.55 24.74
C ARG A 171 -5.08 -8.85 25.83
N TYR A 172 -3.84 -9.20 25.49
CA TYR A 172 -2.80 -9.54 26.47
C TYR A 172 -1.75 -8.44 26.63
N ARG A 173 -1.47 -7.73 25.54
CA ARG A 173 -0.58 -6.57 25.50
C ARG A 173 -1.21 -5.45 24.70
N MET A 174 -0.69 -4.25 24.90
CA MET A 174 -1.14 -3.05 24.24
C MET A 174 0.08 -2.19 23.90
N ALA A 175 0.04 -1.56 22.73
CA ALA A 175 1.02 -0.56 22.31
C ALA A 175 0.28 0.69 21.85
N LEU A 176 0.69 1.84 22.38
CA LEU A 176 0.22 3.17 21.98
C LEU A 176 1.43 3.97 21.53
N LYS A 177 1.34 4.62 20.38
CA LYS A 177 2.32 5.58 19.92
C LYS A 177 1.63 6.85 19.44
N GLU A 178 2.02 7.97 20.01
CA GLU A 178 1.60 9.30 19.59
C GLU A 178 2.71 9.93 18.74
N LEU A 179 2.29 10.67 17.72
CA LEU A 179 3.12 11.30 16.69
C LEU A 179 2.57 12.69 16.40
N ASP A 180 3.48 13.62 16.18
CA ASP A 180 3.14 14.88 15.54
C ASP A 180 2.93 14.64 14.04
N TRP A 181 1.95 15.32 13.46
CA TRP A 181 1.68 15.27 12.02
C TRP A 181 1.12 16.62 11.54
N THR A 182 1.05 16.83 10.23
CA THR A 182 0.56 18.09 9.66
C THR A 182 -0.81 17.88 9.03
N PRO A 183 -1.91 18.19 9.75
CA PRO A 183 -3.26 18.04 9.21
C PRO A 183 -3.56 19.11 8.15
N ARG A 184 -4.39 18.78 7.15
CA ARG A 184 -4.87 19.75 6.13
C ARG A 184 -6.03 20.62 6.61
N SER A 185 -6.79 20.15 7.58
CA SER A 185 -7.89 20.85 8.23
C SER A 185 -7.92 20.48 9.72
N SER A 186 -8.68 21.20 10.55
CA SER A 186 -8.96 20.75 11.92
C SER A 186 -9.79 19.47 11.84
N ALA A 187 -9.09 18.34 11.79
CA ALA A 187 -9.66 17.02 11.62
C ALA A 187 -9.70 16.32 12.97
N GLU A 188 -10.83 15.70 13.25
CA GLU A 188 -10.98 14.66 14.25
C GLU A 188 -11.48 13.41 13.54
N GLY A 189 -10.93 12.26 13.89
CA GLY A 189 -11.35 11.03 13.25
C GLY A 189 -10.68 9.81 13.85
N ALA A 190 -11.33 8.66 13.69
CA ALA A 190 -10.75 7.39 14.06
C ALA A 190 -10.98 6.37 12.95
N ALA A 191 -9.99 5.53 12.72
CA ALA A 191 -10.01 4.49 11.71
C ALA A 191 -9.40 3.22 12.27
N LEU A 192 -9.97 2.06 11.93
CA LEU A 192 -9.39 0.78 12.28
C LEU A 192 -8.77 0.16 11.03
N VAL A 193 -7.45 0.18 10.94
CA VAL A 193 -6.71 -0.23 9.73
C VAL A 193 -6.16 -1.64 9.92
N PRO A 194 -6.29 -2.59 8.96
CA PRO A 194 -5.65 -3.90 9.06
C PRO A 194 -4.15 -3.78 9.35
N ALA A 195 -3.68 -4.36 10.46
CA ALA A 195 -2.31 -4.15 10.93
C ALA A 195 -1.25 -4.66 9.94
N ARG A 196 -1.58 -5.74 9.21
CA ARG A 196 -0.72 -6.29 8.17
C ARG A 196 -0.51 -5.29 7.03
N VAL A 197 -1.60 -4.73 6.51
CA VAL A 197 -1.54 -3.76 5.41
C VAL A 197 -0.80 -2.50 5.87
N LEU A 198 -1.11 -2.01 7.07
CA LEU A 198 -0.44 -0.85 7.65
C LEU A 198 1.09 -1.07 7.77
N ALA A 199 1.52 -2.23 8.28
CA ALA A 199 2.93 -2.57 8.41
C ALA A 199 3.64 -2.66 7.05
N GLU A 200 3.01 -3.30 6.05
CA GLU A 200 3.56 -3.42 4.71
C GLU A 200 3.66 -2.06 4.01
N THR A 201 2.63 -1.22 4.12
CA THR A 201 2.58 0.14 3.60
C THR A 201 3.69 1.00 4.19
N ALA A 202 3.78 1.07 5.53
CA ALA A 202 4.73 1.91 6.23
C ALA A 202 6.19 1.52 5.90
N LYS A 203 6.48 0.21 5.79
CA LYS A 203 7.80 -0.28 5.35
C LYS A 203 8.15 0.11 3.91
N SER A 204 7.14 0.35 3.08
CA SER A 204 7.32 0.59 1.65
C SER A 204 7.35 2.05 1.24
N MET A 205 6.97 2.96 2.10
CA MET A 205 6.86 4.39 1.77
C MET A 205 7.99 5.21 2.38
N THR A 206 9.14 4.59 2.68
CA THR A 206 10.28 5.22 3.36
C THR A 206 11.27 5.93 2.44
N ALA A 207 11.11 5.84 1.12
CA ALA A 207 12.06 6.45 0.18
C ALA A 207 11.84 7.96 0.00
N GLY A 208 10.61 8.45 0.18
CA GLY A 208 10.27 9.88 0.19
C GLY A 208 10.31 10.46 1.60
N GLU A 209 10.29 11.78 1.72
CA GLU A 209 10.33 12.48 3.02
C GLU A 209 9.01 12.37 3.79
N GLN A 210 7.87 12.38 3.07
CA GLN A 210 6.55 12.44 3.66
C GLN A 210 5.59 11.42 3.03
N ILE A 211 4.59 11.04 3.83
CA ILE A 211 3.45 10.22 3.44
C ILE A 211 2.19 11.06 3.64
N THR A 212 1.36 11.14 2.61
CA THR A 212 0.01 11.70 2.71
C THR A 212 -0.95 10.62 3.16
N LEU A 213 -1.73 10.92 4.20
CA LEU A 213 -2.81 10.06 4.70
C LEU A 213 -4.14 10.63 4.20
N SER A 214 -4.98 9.76 3.65
CA SER A 214 -6.32 10.11 3.15
C SER A 214 -7.35 9.22 3.83
N LEU A 215 -8.14 9.75 4.75
CA LEU A 215 -9.19 9.01 5.44
C LEU A 215 -10.56 9.36 4.85
N SER A 216 -11.34 8.35 4.45
CA SER A 216 -12.74 8.58 4.09
C SER A 216 -13.53 9.03 5.31
N SER A 217 -14.34 10.08 5.20
CA SER A 217 -15.23 10.50 6.27
C SER A 217 -16.28 9.42 6.56
N THR A 218 -16.63 9.26 7.84
CA THR A 218 -17.57 8.25 8.36
C THR A 218 -18.97 8.33 7.77
N ASP A 219 -19.36 9.48 7.19
CA ASP A 219 -20.70 9.72 6.65
C ASP A 219 -20.80 9.56 5.12
N ALA A 220 -19.68 9.36 4.40
CA ALA A 220 -19.67 9.52 2.94
C ALA A 220 -18.74 8.59 2.13
N GLY A 221 -18.31 7.42 2.65
CA GLY A 221 -17.40 6.57 1.88
C GLY A 221 -17.48 5.07 2.14
N ASP A 222 -16.79 4.30 1.29
CA ASP A 222 -16.66 2.83 1.31
C ASP A 222 -15.84 2.29 2.49
N GLY A 223 -15.60 3.09 3.54
CA GLY A 223 -14.71 2.76 4.66
C GLY A 223 -13.28 2.52 4.18
N LEU A 224 -12.66 3.53 3.57
CA LEU A 224 -11.32 3.41 2.98
C LEU A 224 -10.32 4.34 3.66
N ILE A 225 -9.09 3.85 3.78
CA ILE A 225 -7.92 4.67 4.03
C ILE A 225 -6.95 4.57 2.86
N GLY A 226 -6.40 5.72 2.51
CA GLY A 226 -5.43 5.93 1.47
C GLY A 226 -4.08 6.38 2.04
N PHE A 227 -3.02 5.90 1.40
CA PHE A 227 -1.64 6.29 1.66
C PHE A 227 -1.00 6.65 0.33
N GLU A 228 -0.35 7.80 0.27
CA GLU A 228 0.41 8.25 -0.90
C GLU A 228 1.82 8.68 -0.46
N GLY A 229 2.83 8.25 -1.21
CA GLY A 229 4.22 8.59 -0.93
C GLY A 229 5.12 8.39 -2.14
N THR A 230 6.30 8.98 -2.09
CA THR A 230 7.29 8.85 -3.18
C THR A 230 8.15 7.60 -2.97
N GLY A 231 8.23 6.76 -3.99
CA GLY A 231 9.14 5.61 -4.08
C GLY A 231 10.37 5.89 -4.94
N PRO A 232 11.36 4.99 -4.97
CA PRO A 232 12.54 5.11 -5.83
C PRO A 232 12.22 5.25 -7.33
N ALA A 233 11.18 4.58 -7.84
CA ALA A 233 10.82 4.64 -9.26
C ALA A 233 9.69 5.63 -9.60
N GLY A 234 8.94 6.12 -8.61
CA GLY A 234 7.80 6.99 -8.86
C GLY A 234 6.82 7.10 -7.69
N MET A 235 5.63 7.64 -7.97
CA MET A 235 4.60 7.88 -6.96
C MET A 235 3.88 6.58 -6.62
N ARG A 236 3.71 6.31 -5.33
CA ARG A 236 3.07 5.10 -4.79
C ARG A 236 1.79 5.46 -4.07
N GLN A 237 0.74 4.72 -4.35
CA GLN A 237 -0.58 4.87 -3.76
C GLN A 237 -1.08 3.51 -3.27
N ILE A 238 -1.53 3.44 -2.02
CA ILE A 238 -2.19 2.25 -1.45
C ILE A 238 -3.53 2.69 -0.89
N THR A 239 -4.59 1.96 -1.20
CA THR A 239 -5.88 2.11 -0.51
C THR A 239 -6.24 0.79 0.15
N THR A 240 -6.78 0.81 1.35
CA THR A 240 -7.30 -0.40 2.00
C THR A 240 -8.65 -0.12 2.65
N ARG A 241 -9.51 -1.14 2.65
CA ARG A 241 -10.73 -1.13 3.45
C ARG A 241 -10.38 -1.14 4.94
N LEU A 242 -11.12 -0.33 5.68
CA LEU A 242 -11.10 -0.28 7.13
C LEU A 242 -11.84 -1.49 7.70
N LEU A 243 -11.42 -1.92 8.88
CA LEU A 243 -12.12 -2.96 9.62
C LEU A 243 -13.35 -2.36 10.29
N ASP A 244 -14.46 -3.08 10.19
CA ASP A 244 -15.67 -2.75 10.93
C ASP A 244 -15.57 -3.19 12.40
N GLY A 245 -16.26 -2.46 13.27
CA GLY A 245 -16.44 -2.82 14.68
C GLY A 245 -15.87 -1.81 15.66
N GLU A 246 -16.34 -1.88 16.91
CA GLU A 246 -15.90 -0.99 17.97
C GLU A 246 -14.60 -1.51 18.60
N PHE A 247 -13.51 -0.77 18.40
CA PHE A 247 -12.25 -1.07 19.06
C PHE A 247 -12.36 -0.77 20.57
N PRO A 248 -11.89 -1.67 21.46
CA PRO A 248 -12.06 -1.51 22.90
C PRO A 248 -11.50 -0.20 23.45
N LYS A 249 -12.21 0.40 24.41
CA LYS A 249 -11.82 1.65 25.09
C LYS A 249 -10.72 1.38 26.12
N VAL A 250 -9.53 1.01 25.66
CA VAL A 250 -8.40 0.57 26.53
C VAL A 250 -7.36 1.66 26.79
N ARG A 251 -7.45 2.83 26.15
CA ARG A 251 -6.47 3.93 26.31
C ARG A 251 -6.23 4.34 27.76
N HIS A 252 -7.29 4.32 28.59
CA HIS A 252 -7.20 4.64 30.02
C HIS A 252 -6.24 3.74 30.82
N LEU A 253 -5.96 2.52 30.34
CA LEU A 253 -5.02 1.60 30.97
C LEU A 253 -3.57 2.10 30.89
N MET A 254 -3.25 3.02 29.97
CA MET A 254 -1.91 3.64 29.90
C MET A 254 -1.62 4.60 31.06
N ASN A 255 -2.66 5.07 31.76
CA ASN A 255 -2.53 6.05 32.85
C ASN A 255 -2.41 5.42 34.24
N VAL A 256 -2.25 4.09 34.32
CA VAL A 256 -2.12 3.38 35.59
C VAL A 256 -0.80 3.78 36.27
N GLN A 257 -0.91 4.30 37.50
CA GLN A 257 0.25 4.72 38.28
C GLN A 257 1.03 3.50 38.79
N PRO A 258 2.35 3.40 38.54
CA PRO A 258 3.14 2.30 39.03
C PRO A 258 3.37 2.43 40.54
N THR A 259 3.29 1.30 41.27
CA THR A 259 3.73 1.22 42.66
C THR A 259 5.24 1.05 42.78
N VAL A 260 5.88 0.48 41.74
CA VAL A 260 7.32 0.23 41.66
C VAL A 260 7.80 0.57 40.25
N THR A 261 8.87 1.34 40.15
CA THR A 261 9.53 1.68 38.88
C THR A 261 10.91 1.06 38.85
N VAL A 262 11.18 0.24 37.82
CA VAL A 262 12.49 -0.39 37.60
C VAL A 262 13.08 0.17 36.31
N ARG A 263 14.37 0.53 36.34
CA ARG A 263 15.13 0.94 35.14
C ARG A 263 16.22 -0.10 34.89
N ALA A 264 16.26 -0.64 33.68
CA ALA A 264 17.26 -1.58 33.23
C ALA A 264 17.67 -1.25 31.78
N ASN A 265 18.89 -1.60 31.40
CA ASN A 265 19.34 -1.41 30.03
C ASN A 265 18.63 -2.40 29.10
N THR A 266 18.01 -1.88 28.04
CA THR A 266 17.63 -2.67 26.87
C THR A 266 18.90 -2.81 26.01
N ALA A 267 19.25 -4.04 25.63
CA ALA A 267 20.48 -4.39 24.93
C ALA A 267 20.79 -3.50 23.71
#